data_AF-A0A940QMY2-F1
#
_entry.id   AF-A0A940QMY2-F1
#
_cell.length_a   1.000
_cell.length_b   1.000
_cell.length_c   1.000
_cell.angle_alpha   90.00
_cell.angle_beta   90.00
_cell.angle_gamma   90.00
#
_symmetry.space_group_name_H-M   'P 1'
#
loop_
_entity.id
_entity.type
_entity.pdbx_description
1 polymer ?
#
loop_
_entity_poly.entity_id
_entity_poly.type
_entity_poly.pdbx_seq_one_letter_code
_entity_poly.pdbx_strand_id
1 'polypeptide(L)'
;MKKTILAGMLSAMLLTSATAAFLTNSAVSVTASAESKVNLDRLKNCTLVYPQNTFDGEDYVVEMSADRTVKNLLVVNDCETLYIPAGKTLTLKNGCTVRGTIFIEKGGILRVKDGNFDILGSVICDGTLTVSRDVNFNSTFGGILYASPKSTVRILTEQLYADNIKGSTALMGETKFAGGVTQVKKEQFCPKIAGSVRTTYENYSVTPSASAAGFTEADIKKMLSADWFTLADIPYDTEFDYLSVLFSNGSAIKFKFAGDRLDGIIGSSVGNVWDFAEFRLSQSDGQNAPSSADIGGTVSAALVDQFITGSTNLVRAKLDSVEADEDAVSYWFTAVEQLKGETAVKFRVVRDREWSDEYTQEFTDGEYALFLTEYDSVFTDPYYTLYDPSAMEDISGIVVPVKNEKITKAVVRGTTYAVADDISTMKQLRAHVKAGAEYDNSQKMGESYIHSTDPEYIAKFSPYIVKVKVTGEPQPFGEWKDRSVFTVEVEDSYKLALESNTVVLNNGTVEAGGEYIMMLSRYKVGRFENYQPSSKNSIFRADDPEILGVLKKLGLIS
;
A
#
# COMPACT_ATOMS: atom_id res chain seq x y z
N MET A 1 22.77 -27.38 -64.62
CA MET A 1 21.32 -27.68 -64.47
C MET A 1 20.59 -26.42 -64.01
N LYS A 2 19.28 -26.29 -64.26
CA LYS A 2 18.55 -25.00 -64.20
C LYS A 2 17.80 -24.74 -62.87
N LYS A 3 17.89 -23.49 -62.41
CA LYS A 3 16.85 -22.59 -61.85
C LYS A 3 15.57 -23.16 -61.19
N THR A 4 15.44 -22.86 -59.88
CA THR A 4 14.39 -22.06 -59.18
C THR A 4 12.87 -22.31 -59.29
N ILE A 5 12.18 -22.02 -58.16
CA ILE A 5 10.88 -21.28 -57.98
C ILE A 5 9.55 -22.04 -57.67
N LEU A 6 8.98 -21.64 -56.50
CA LEU A 6 7.57 -21.50 -56.03
C LEU A 6 6.51 -22.63 -55.98
N ALA A 7 5.78 -22.60 -54.84
CA ALA A 7 4.31 -22.47 -54.64
C ALA A 7 3.31 -23.01 -55.70
N GLY A 8 2.11 -23.47 -55.34
CA GLY A 8 1.40 -23.45 -54.04
C GLY A 8 -0.11 -23.63 -54.27
N MET A 9 -0.93 -23.43 -53.23
CA MET A 9 -2.41 -23.37 -53.28
C MET A 9 -3.16 -24.63 -53.75
N LEU A 10 -3.84 -25.28 -52.80
CA LEU A 10 -5.22 -25.74 -53.02
C LEU A 10 -6.06 -25.39 -51.79
N SER A 11 -7.15 -24.68 -51.99
CA SER A 11 -8.08 -24.19 -50.97
C SER A 11 -9.50 -24.20 -51.55
N ALA A 12 -10.52 -24.27 -50.69
CA ALA A 12 -11.95 -24.49 -51.02
C ALA A 12 -12.26 -25.88 -51.64
N MET A 13 -13.40 -26.55 -51.47
CA MET A 13 -14.67 -26.34 -50.71
C MET A 13 -15.34 -27.74 -50.54
N LEU A 14 -16.50 -28.00 -49.91
CA LEU A 14 -17.63 -27.18 -49.40
C LEU A 14 -18.33 -27.92 -48.21
N LEU A 15 -19.32 -27.24 -47.61
CA LEU A 15 -20.38 -27.68 -46.68
C LEU A 15 -21.39 -28.66 -47.37
N THR A 16 -22.36 -29.37 -46.75
CA THR A 16 -23.11 -29.28 -45.46
C THR A 16 -23.80 -30.62 -45.13
N SER A 17 -24.06 -30.94 -43.85
CA SER A 17 -25.43 -31.17 -43.29
C SER A 17 -25.41 -31.49 -41.78
N ALA A 18 -26.51 -31.16 -41.08
CA ALA A 18 -26.70 -31.27 -39.63
C ALA A 18 -27.12 -32.71 -39.20
N THR A 19 -27.23 -33.12 -37.92
CA THR A 19 -27.74 -32.40 -36.74
C THR A 19 -27.27 -33.01 -35.41
N ALA A 20 -27.35 -32.20 -34.35
CA ALA A 20 -26.86 -32.42 -32.99
C ALA A 20 -27.22 -33.73 -32.25
N ALA A 21 -26.30 -34.15 -31.38
CA ALA A 21 -26.60 -34.62 -30.03
C ALA A 21 -25.51 -34.14 -29.05
N PHE A 22 -25.90 -33.52 -27.94
CA PHE A 22 -24.99 -33.09 -26.88
C PHE A 22 -24.43 -34.30 -26.13
N LEU A 23 -23.12 -34.30 -25.84
CA LEU A 23 -22.59 -34.45 -24.48
C LEU A 23 -21.07 -34.16 -24.47
N THR A 24 -20.62 -33.49 -23.42
CA THR A 24 -19.31 -32.83 -23.34
C THR A 24 -18.15 -33.83 -23.20
N ASN A 25 -17.23 -33.84 -24.16
CA ASN A 25 -15.88 -34.36 -23.94
C ASN A 25 -14.84 -33.50 -24.68
N SER A 26 -14.75 -32.23 -24.29
CA SER A 26 -13.65 -31.36 -24.69
C SER A 26 -12.49 -31.56 -23.73
N ALA A 27 -11.56 -32.44 -24.09
CA ALA A 27 -10.21 -32.36 -23.56
C ALA A 27 -9.67 -30.97 -23.92
N VAL A 28 -9.67 -30.06 -22.94
CA VAL A 28 -9.09 -28.73 -23.11
C VAL A 28 -7.61 -28.94 -23.38
N SER A 29 -7.20 -28.68 -24.62
CA SER A 29 -5.80 -28.59 -24.98
C SER A 29 -5.20 -27.40 -24.23
N VAL A 30 -4.63 -27.69 -23.05
CA VAL A 30 -3.86 -26.75 -22.24
C VAL A 30 -2.62 -26.36 -23.05
N THR A 31 -2.81 -25.39 -23.93
CA THR A 31 -1.74 -24.76 -24.69
C THR A 31 -1.13 -23.71 -23.76
N ALA A 32 -0.42 -24.19 -22.73
CA ALA A 32 0.33 -23.36 -21.80
C ALA A 32 1.52 -22.73 -22.53
N SER A 33 1.25 -21.75 -23.39
CA SER A 33 2.23 -20.72 -23.74
C SER A 33 2.44 -19.89 -22.49
N ALA A 34 3.40 -20.28 -21.66
CA ALA A 34 3.81 -19.50 -20.51
C ALA A 34 4.40 -18.17 -21.01
N GLU A 35 3.58 -17.12 -21.07
CA GLU A 35 4.05 -15.76 -21.31
C GLU A 35 5.04 -15.42 -20.20
N SER A 36 6.32 -15.37 -20.55
CA SER A 36 7.39 -15.11 -19.60
C SER A 36 7.29 -13.68 -19.08
N LYS A 37 6.64 -13.47 -17.94
CA LYS A 37 6.46 -12.14 -17.33
C LYS A 37 7.81 -11.48 -17.00
N VAL A 38 7.84 -10.15 -17.04
CA VAL A 38 8.95 -9.32 -16.54
C VAL A 38 8.38 -8.41 -15.47
N ASN A 39 8.78 -8.66 -14.22
CA ASN A 39 8.50 -7.76 -13.09
C ASN A 39 9.48 -6.57 -13.13
N LEU A 40 9.14 -5.48 -12.44
CA LEU A 40 9.91 -4.23 -12.47
C LEU A 40 11.35 -4.39 -11.93
N ASP A 41 11.54 -5.19 -10.88
CA ASP A 41 12.84 -5.60 -10.32
C ASP A 41 13.82 -6.20 -11.35
N ARG A 42 13.30 -6.78 -12.43
CA ARG A 42 14.08 -7.44 -13.50
C ARG A 42 14.15 -6.59 -14.77
N LEU A 43 13.66 -5.34 -14.73
CA LEU A 43 13.69 -4.42 -15.87
C LEU A 43 15.10 -3.83 -16.06
N LYS A 44 15.82 -4.31 -17.08
CA LYS A 44 17.13 -3.77 -17.47
C LYS A 44 17.02 -2.35 -18.03
N ASN A 45 18.12 -1.59 -17.94
CA ASN A 45 18.25 -0.17 -18.33
C ASN A 45 17.45 0.77 -17.42
N CYS A 46 17.38 0.41 -16.15
CA CYS A 46 16.78 1.23 -15.11
C CYS A 46 17.76 1.40 -13.95
N THR A 47 17.61 2.49 -13.21
CA THR A 47 18.30 2.80 -11.96
C THR A 47 17.26 2.80 -10.86
N LEU A 48 17.54 2.16 -9.73
CA LEU A 48 16.71 2.26 -8.52
C LEU A 48 16.98 3.64 -7.91
N VAL A 49 15.96 4.48 -7.77
CA VAL A 49 16.11 5.87 -7.29
C VAL A 49 15.72 5.99 -5.82
N TYR A 50 14.60 5.37 -5.44
CA TYR A 50 14.24 5.18 -4.03
C TYR A 50 14.30 3.70 -3.67
N PRO A 51 15.23 3.32 -2.79
CA PRO A 51 15.27 2.00 -2.19
C PRO A 51 14.77 2.05 -0.73
N GLN A 52 13.84 1.16 -0.41
CA GLN A 52 13.59 0.53 0.91
C GLN A 52 12.65 1.20 1.94
N ASN A 53 11.40 0.73 2.01
CA ASN A 53 10.99 -0.21 3.06
C ASN A 53 9.58 -0.81 2.88
N THR A 54 9.46 -2.14 3.00
CA THR A 54 8.19 -2.86 3.21
C THR A 54 7.67 -2.77 4.66
N PHE A 55 7.92 -1.66 5.35
CA PHE A 55 7.55 -1.47 6.76
C PHE A 55 6.53 -0.37 7.04
N ASP A 56 6.23 0.50 6.06
CA ASP A 56 5.16 1.51 6.14
C ASP A 56 4.53 1.86 4.77
N GLY A 57 4.79 1.04 3.74
CA GLY A 57 4.23 1.25 2.40
C GLY A 57 4.92 2.31 1.55
N GLU A 58 6.22 2.59 1.76
CA GLU A 58 6.98 3.51 0.90
C GLU A 58 7.29 2.91 -0.50
N ASP A 59 7.24 3.76 -1.53
CA ASP A 59 7.30 3.37 -2.94
C ASP A 59 8.66 2.79 -3.39
N TYR A 60 8.63 1.62 -4.04
CA TYR A 60 9.77 1.07 -4.78
C TYR A 60 9.91 1.79 -6.13
N VAL A 61 10.69 2.88 -6.19
CA VAL A 61 10.79 3.74 -7.38
C VAL A 61 11.98 3.41 -8.27
N VAL A 62 11.70 2.99 -9.51
CA VAL A 62 12.66 2.62 -10.55
C VAL A 62 12.57 3.59 -11.73
N GLU A 63 13.67 4.28 -12.04
CA GLU A 63 13.80 5.22 -13.16
C GLU A 63 14.44 4.56 -14.39
N MET A 64 13.98 4.89 -15.60
CA MET A 64 14.65 4.46 -16.84
C MET A 64 15.93 5.27 -17.15
N SER A 65 17.08 4.63 -17.03
CA SER A 65 18.38 5.23 -17.41
C SER A 65 18.64 5.23 -18.92
N ALA A 66 17.99 4.36 -19.70
CA ALA A 66 18.04 4.38 -21.17
C ALA A 66 16.76 3.86 -21.83
N ASP A 67 16.59 4.16 -23.12
CA ASP A 67 15.52 3.61 -23.96
C ASP A 67 15.41 2.09 -23.81
N ARG A 68 14.17 1.59 -23.74
CA ARG A 68 13.90 0.19 -23.45
C ARG A 68 12.76 -0.36 -24.30
N THR A 69 12.96 -1.57 -24.81
CA THR A 69 11.88 -2.39 -25.38
C THR A 69 11.72 -3.65 -24.53
N VAL A 70 10.52 -3.86 -23.98
CA VAL A 70 10.15 -5.08 -23.26
C VAL A 70 9.36 -5.95 -24.22
N LYS A 71 9.88 -7.15 -24.53
CA LYS A 71 9.24 -8.12 -25.44
C LYS A 71 8.05 -8.86 -24.83
N ASN A 72 8.02 -8.87 -23.50
CA ASN A 72 7.17 -9.69 -22.66
C ASN A 72 6.10 -8.81 -21.98
N LEU A 73 5.15 -9.44 -21.30
CA LEU A 73 4.25 -8.75 -20.37
C LEU A 73 5.08 -8.12 -19.23
N LEU A 74 5.03 -6.80 -19.12
CA LEU A 74 5.53 -6.07 -17.95
C LEU A 74 4.50 -6.19 -16.82
N VAL A 75 4.97 -6.36 -15.59
CA VAL A 75 4.14 -6.24 -14.39
C VAL A 75 4.79 -5.21 -13.47
N VAL A 76 4.00 -4.23 -13.05
CA VAL A 76 4.33 -3.27 -11.99
C VAL A 76 3.41 -3.61 -10.82
N ASN A 77 3.95 -4.16 -9.75
CA ASN A 77 3.18 -4.64 -8.59
C ASN A 77 2.72 -3.46 -7.72
N ASP A 78 1.82 -3.74 -6.77
CA ASP A 78 1.41 -2.79 -5.74
C ASP A 78 2.66 -2.24 -4.99
N CYS A 79 2.64 -0.95 -4.62
CA CYS A 79 3.80 -0.20 -4.07
C CYS A 79 5.06 -0.09 -4.97
N GLU A 80 5.02 -0.51 -6.25
CA GLU A 80 6.09 -0.26 -7.21
C GLU A 80 5.79 0.98 -8.08
N THR A 81 6.79 1.85 -8.32
CA THR A 81 6.68 2.97 -9.27
C THR A 81 7.73 2.87 -10.37
N LEU A 82 7.30 2.86 -11.63
CA LEU A 82 8.16 2.98 -12.81
C LEU A 82 8.13 4.42 -13.35
N TYR A 83 9.26 5.10 -13.26
CA TYR A 83 9.46 6.45 -13.77
C TYR A 83 10.13 6.45 -15.16
N ILE A 84 9.49 7.15 -16.12
CA ILE A 84 9.99 7.34 -17.48
C ILE A 84 10.35 8.83 -17.65
N PRO A 85 11.64 9.21 -17.47
CA PRO A 85 12.05 10.60 -17.48
C PRO A 85 12.14 11.19 -18.90
N ALA A 86 12.32 12.50 -18.96
CA ALA A 86 12.42 13.27 -20.19
C ALA A 86 13.46 12.68 -21.17
N GLY A 87 13.07 12.54 -22.45
CA GLY A 87 13.93 12.02 -23.51
C GLY A 87 14.12 10.51 -23.52
N LYS A 88 13.47 9.74 -22.62
CA LYS A 88 13.46 8.27 -22.65
C LYS A 88 12.17 7.71 -23.26
N THR A 89 12.30 6.57 -23.94
CA THR A 89 11.18 5.80 -24.48
C THR A 89 11.12 4.39 -23.92
N LEU A 90 9.99 4.04 -23.29
CA LEU A 90 9.59 2.65 -23.04
C LEU A 90 8.69 2.15 -24.18
N THR A 91 9.03 1.00 -24.76
CA THR A 91 8.18 0.29 -25.72
C THR A 91 7.82 -1.09 -25.19
N LEU A 92 6.54 -1.31 -24.92
CA LEU A 92 5.97 -2.57 -24.48
C LEU A 92 5.42 -3.32 -25.70
N LYS A 93 5.85 -4.56 -25.90
CA LYS A 93 5.50 -5.39 -27.06
C LYS A 93 4.49 -6.49 -26.78
N ASN A 94 4.11 -6.71 -25.53
CA ASN A 94 3.11 -7.69 -25.12
C ASN A 94 2.41 -7.20 -23.84
N GLY A 95 1.90 -5.97 -23.87
CA GLY A 95 1.11 -5.40 -22.79
C GLY A 95 1.88 -4.96 -21.54
N CYS A 96 1.10 -4.58 -20.53
CA CYS A 96 1.50 -4.39 -19.14
C CYS A 96 0.30 -4.56 -18.20
N THR A 97 0.53 -5.13 -17.01
CA THR A 97 -0.40 -5.04 -15.88
C THR A 97 0.18 -4.09 -14.84
N VAL A 98 -0.53 -2.99 -14.56
CA VAL A 98 -0.13 -1.93 -13.63
C VAL A 98 -0.98 -2.01 -12.37
N ARG A 99 -0.37 -2.35 -11.24
CA ARG A 99 -0.96 -2.38 -9.89
C ARG A 99 -0.39 -1.29 -8.99
N GLY A 100 0.90 -1.00 -9.13
CA GLY A 100 1.54 0.22 -8.62
C GLY A 100 1.38 1.37 -9.60
N THR A 101 2.42 2.18 -9.79
CA THR A 101 2.40 3.41 -10.58
C THR A 101 3.32 3.35 -11.80
N ILE A 102 2.89 3.89 -12.94
CA ILE A 102 3.78 4.33 -14.01
C ILE A 102 3.67 5.85 -14.15
N PHE A 103 4.77 6.56 -13.94
CA PHE A 103 4.86 8.00 -14.15
C PHE A 103 5.64 8.32 -15.43
N ILE A 104 5.04 9.11 -16.32
CA ILE A 104 5.61 9.51 -17.61
C ILE A 104 5.86 11.02 -17.58
N GLU A 105 7.11 11.40 -17.34
CA GLU A 105 7.51 12.81 -17.28
C GLU A 105 7.26 13.52 -18.61
N LYS A 106 7.13 14.85 -18.56
CA LYS A 106 7.07 15.70 -19.74
C LYS A 106 8.28 15.48 -20.65
N GLY A 107 8.04 14.93 -21.84
CA GLY A 107 9.09 14.55 -22.80
C GLY A 107 9.58 13.11 -22.70
N GLY A 108 9.16 12.37 -21.68
CA GLY A 108 9.22 10.90 -21.63
C GLY A 108 8.11 10.28 -22.49
N ILE A 109 8.30 9.02 -22.92
CA ILE A 109 7.38 8.35 -23.86
C ILE A 109 7.10 6.91 -23.44
N LEU A 110 5.82 6.57 -23.24
CA LEU A 110 5.34 5.18 -23.15
C LEU A 110 4.65 4.75 -24.45
N ARG A 111 5.03 3.60 -25.00
CA ARG A 111 4.42 3.00 -26.19
C ARG A 111 3.99 1.56 -25.92
N VAL A 112 2.68 1.31 -25.78
CA VAL A 112 2.11 -0.04 -25.77
C VAL A 112 1.78 -0.44 -27.21
N LYS A 113 2.32 -1.57 -27.68
CA LYS A 113 2.21 -1.99 -29.09
C LYS A 113 1.27 -3.15 -29.36
N ASP A 114 1.05 -4.03 -28.40
CA ASP A 114 0.30 -5.28 -28.53
C ASP A 114 -0.08 -5.76 -27.11
N GLY A 115 -0.95 -6.76 -26.99
CA GLY A 115 -1.34 -7.39 -25.74
C GLY A 115 -2.32 -6.57 -24.88
N ASN A 116 -2.45 -6.92 -23.59
CA ASN A 116 -3.34 -6.21 -22.67
C ASN A 116 -2.62 -5.05 -21.97
N PHE A 117 -3.26 -3.89 -21.86
CA PHE A 117 -2.84 -2.81 -21.00
C PHE A 117 -3.86 -2.65 -19.88
N ASP A 118 -3.60 -3.32 -18.76
CA ASP A 118 -4.49 -3.39 -17.60
C ASP A 118 -4.01 -2.40 -16.53
N ILE A 119 -4.84 -1.41 -16.22
CA ILE A 119 -4.58 -0.38 -15.21
C ILE A 119 -5.51 -0.65 -14.02
N LEU A 120 -4.88 -1.15 -12.95
CA LEU A 120 -5.48 -1.45 -11.64
C LEU A 120 -4.95 -0.48 -10.56
N GLY A 121 -3.69 -0.06 -10.70
CA GLY A 121 -3.07 1.06 -9.99
C GLY A 121 -3.08 2.33 -10.84
N SER A 122 -1.97 3.06 -10.86
CA SER A 122 -1.87 4.40 -11.43
C SER A 122 -1.05 4.46 -12.72
N VAL A 123 -1.55 5.16 -13.73
CA VAL A 123 -0.78 5.65 -14.89
C VAL A 123 -0.95 7.16 -14.97
N ILE A 124 0.13 7.87 -14.71
CA ILE A 124 0.18 9.34 -14.62
C ILE A 124 1.08 9.85 -15.76
N CYS A 125 0.56 10.74 -16.61
CA CYS A 125 1.23 11.13 -17.85
C CYS A 125 1.28 12.65 -18.07
N ASP A 126 2.46 13.25 -18.00
CA ASP A 126 2.75 14.59 -18.57
C ASP A 126 3.46 14.51 -19.92
N GLY A 127 4.10 13.37 -20.21
CA GLY A 127 4.79 13.10 -21.46
C GLY A 127 3.87 12.65 -22.58
N THR A 128 4.33 11.61 -23.30
CA THR A 128 3.57 11.00 -24.39
C THR A 128 3.17 9.56 -24.07
N LEU A 129 1.86 9.29 -24.03
CA LEU A 129 1.31 7.94 -24.01
C LEU A 129 0.83 7.55 -25.42
N THR A 130 1.28 6.41 -25.94
CA THR A 130 0.78 5.83 -27.20
C THR A 130 0.34 4.39 -26.99
N VAL A 131 -0.94 4.13 -27.23
CA VAL A 131 -1.56 2.80 -27.26
C VAL A 131 -1.82 2.45 -28.73
N SER A 132 -1.26 1.35 -29.20
CA SER A 132 -1.35 0.93 -30.61
C SER A 132 -2.66 0.21 -30.93
N ARG A 133 -2.91 -0.14 -32.20
CA ARG A 133 -4.20 -0.70 -32.66
C ARG A 133 -4.55 -2.03 -32.00
N ASP A 134 -3.55 -2.86 -31.78
CA ASP A 134 -3.68 -4.28 -31.42
C ASP A 134 -3.67 -4.49 -29.89
N VAL A 135 -3.90 -3.42 -29.11
CA VAL A 135 -3.89 -3.44 -27.65
C VAL A 135 -5.31 -3.52 -27.10
N ASN A 136 -5.59 -4.48 -26.21
CA ASN A 136 -6.77 -4.42 -25.34
C ASN A 136 -6.48 -3.44 -24.20
N PHE A 137 -7.23 -2.35 -24.11
CA PHE A 137 -7.01 -1.33 -23.07
C PHE A 137 -8.08 -1.44 -21.99
N ASN A 138 -7.67 -1.64 -20.73
CA ASN A 138 -8.58 -1.78 -19.59
C ASN A 138 -8.16 -0.86 -18.43
N SER A 139 -9.02 0.07 -18.02
CA SER A 139 -8.87 0.86 -16.77
C SER A 139 -9.97 0.47 -15.79
N THR A 140 -9.62 -0.19 -14.68
CA THR A 140 -10.59 -0.91 -13.82
C THR A 140 -10.16 -0.96 -12.35
N PHE A 141 -11.06 -1.40 -11.46
CA PHE A 141 -10.76 -1.80 -10.07
C PHE A 141 -9.89 -0.81 -9.27
N GLY A 142 -10.34 0.43 -9.05
CA GLY A 142 -9.57 1.43 -8.30
C GLY A 142 -8.58 2.24 -9.16
N GLY A 143 -8.19 1.72 -10.32
CA GLY A 143 -7.10 2.28 -11.12
C GLY A 143 -7.30 3.71 -11.59
N ILE A 144 -6.21 4.47 -11.60
CA ILE A 144 -6.13 5.87 -12.04
C ILE A 144 -5.45 5.93 -13.40
N LEU A 145 -6.15 6.44 -14.42
CA LEU A 145 -5.56 6.90 -15.67
C LEU A 145 -5.65 8.42 -15.75
N TYR A 146 -4.55 9.10 -15.46
CA TYR A 146 -4.47 10.55 -15.54
C TYR A 146 -3.45 10.99 -16.59
N ALA A 147 -3.83 11.95 -17.43
CA ALA A 147 -2.89 12.65 -18.30
C ALA A 147 -3.12 14.16 -18.21
N SER A 148 -2.06 14.92 -17.87
CA SER A 148 -2.17 16.35 -17.56
C SER A 148 -2.45 17.19 -18.82
N PRO A 149 -2.87 18.47 -18.69
CA PRO A 149 -3.16 19.31 -19.85
C PRO A 149 -1.93 19.60 -20.74
N LYS A 150 -0.71 19.37 -20.23
CA LYS A 150 0.56 19.44 -20.99
C LYS A 150 0.86 18.18 -21.83
N SER A 151 0.17 17.08 -21.58
CA SER A 151 0.47 15.76 -22.17
C SER A 151 0.00 15.58 -23.62
N THR A 152 0.52 14.53 -24.27
CA THR A 152 0.05 14.06 -25.58
C THR A 152 -0.33 12.58 -25.51
N VAL A 153 -1.58 12.25 -25.81
CA VAL A 153 -2.09 10.88 -25.74
C VAL A 153 -2.58 10.41 -27.11
N ARG A 154 -2.19 9.20 -27.51
CA ARG A 154 -2.59 8.58 -28.79
C ARG A 154 -3.16 7.20 -28.53
N ILE A 155 -4.47 7.06 -28.71
CA ILE A 155 -5.21 5.81 -28.52
C ILE A 155 -5.62 5.30 -29.90
N LEU A 156 -4.85 4.35 -30.44
CA LEU A 156 -5.05 3.81 -31.79
C LEU A 156 -5.86 2.51 -31.80
N THR A 157 -6.11 1.90 -30.64
CA THR A 157 -7.03 0.78 -30.47
C THR A 157 -8.48 1.25 -30.41
N GLU A 158 -9.40 0.37 -30.80
CA GLU A 158 -10.84 0.49 -30.60
C GLU A 158 -11.34 -0.39 -29.44
N GLN A 159 -10.48 -1.30 -28.94
CA GLN A 159 -10.71 -2.18 -27.79
C GLN A 159 -10.47 -1.42 -26.48
N LEU A 160 -11.40 -0.52 -26.15
CA LEU A 160 -11.31 0.38 -25.01
C LEU A 160 -12.32 0.00 -23.92
N TYR A 161 -11.83 -0.29 -22.72
CA TYR A 161 -12.63 -0.43 -21.52
C TYR A 161 -12.14 0.51 -20.41
N ALA A 162 -13.09 1.15 -19.75
CA ALA A 162 -12.89 1.96 -18.57
C ALA A 162 -14.11 1.77 -17.68
N ASP A 163 -13.90 1.38 -16.43
CA ASP A 163 -14.91 1.39 -15.39
C ASP A 163 -14.70 2.63 -14.52
N ASN A 164 -15.40 3.72 -14.85
CA ASN A 164 -15.33 4.97 -14.09
C ASN A 164 -16.21 4.94 -12.82
N ILE A 165 -16.91 3.84 -12.54
CA ILE A 165 -17.62 3.66 -11.27
C ILE A 165 -16.61 3.24 -10.20
N LYS A 166 -15.65 2.37 -10.54
CA LYS A 166 -14.63 1.87 -9.60
C LYS A 166 -13.23 2.45 -9.80
N GLY A 167 -12.87 2.93 -11.00
CA GLY A 167 -11.61 3.60 -11.31
C GLY A 167 -11.81 5.08 -11.69
N SER A 168 -10.71 5.80 -11.93
CA SER A 168 -10.73 7.22 -12.29
C SER A 168 -9.95 7.49 -13.56
N THR A 169 -10.61 8.04 -14.59
CA THR A 169 -9.98 8.35 -15.88
C THR A 169 -10.17 9.82 -16.23
N ALA A 170 -9.07 10.55 -16.46
CA ALA A 170 -9.08 11.91 -16.97
C ALA A 170 -7.87 12.21 -17.87
N LEU A 171 -8.07 12.12 -19.18
CA LEU A 171 -7.09 12.54 -20.19
C LEU A 171 -7.33 14.00 -20.58
N MET A 172 -6.57 14.92 -19.98
CA MET A 172 -6.76 16.37 -20.11
C MET A 172 -5.90 17.01 -21.22
N GLY A 173 -4.85 16.34 -21.68
CA GLY A 173 -3.94 16.81 -22.73
C GLY A 173 -4.42 16.52 -24.15
N GLU A 174 -3.55 16.76 -25.14
CA GLU A 174 -3.88 16.55 -26.55
C GLU A 174 -4.10 15.06 -26.85
N THR A 175 -5.36 14.64 -26.88
CA THR A 175 -5.74 13.23 -27.04
C THR A 175 -6.28 12.94 -28.44
N LYS A 176 -5.65 12.00 -29.15
CA LYS A 176 -6.04 11.54 -30.49
C LYS A 176 -6.47 10.08 -30.44
N PHE A 177 -7.74 9.82 -30.79
CA PHE A 177 -8.33 8.49 -30.87
C PHE A 177 -8.33 7.94 -32.30
N ALA A 178 -8.45 6.62 -32.44
CA ALA A 178 -8.76 5.96 -33.71
C ALA A 178 -10.14 6.39 -34.26
N GLY A 179 -10.30 6.21 -35.57
CA GLY A 179 -11.49 6.69 -36.30
C GLY A 179 -12.79 6.05 -35.84
N GLY A 180 -12.80 4.75 -35.50
CA GLY A 180 -14.00 4.03 -35.05
C GLY A 180 -14.43 4.31 -33.61
N VAL A 181 -13.62 5.00 -32.80
CA VAL A 181 -13.97 5.29 -31.40
C VAL A 181 -15.13 6.29 -31.34
N THR A 182 -16.24 5.89 -30.71
CA THR A 182 -17.46 6.70 -30.62
C THR A 182 -17.27 7.95 -29.76
N GLN A 183 -18.10 8.98 -29.98
CA GLN A 183 -18.01 10.22 -29.20
C GLN A 183 -18.22 10.00 -27.70
N VAL A 184 -19.20 9.18 -27.32
CA VAL A 184 -19.45 8.78 -25.92
C VAL A 184 -18.20 8.13 -25.31
N LYS A 185 -17.48 7.31 -26.08
CA LYS A 185 -16.25 6.66 -25.61
C LYS A 185 -15.08 7.65 -25.48
N LYS A 186 -15.00 8.65 -26.35
CA LYS A 186 -14.03 9.75 -26.23
C LYS A 186 -14.30 10.58 -24.98
N GLU A 187 -15.56 10.93 -24.72
CA GLU A 187 -15.99 11.69 -23.53
C GLU A 187 -15.82 10.89 -22.22
N GLN A 188 -15.91 9.55 -22.28
CA GLN A 188 -15.61 8.69 -21.15
C GLN A 188 -14.14 8.81 -20.68
N PHE A 189 -13.21 9.06 -21.62
CA PHE A 189 -11.77 9.14 -21.35
C PHE A 189 -11.25 10.59 -21.23
N CYS A 190 -11.86 11.52 -21.94
CA CYS A 190 -11.58 12.96 -21.94
C CYS A 190 -12.77 13.74 -21.34
N PRO A 191 -13.04 13.61 -20.03
CA PRO A 191 -14.14 14.29 -19.39
C PRO A 191 -13.92 15.80 -19.27
N LYS A 192 -15.01 16.53 -19.05
CA LYS A 192 -14.95 17.93 -18.61
C LYS A 192 -14.75 17.98 -17.09
N ILE A 193 -14.14 19.06 -16.60
CA ILE A 193 -14.16 19.37 -15.17
C ILE A 193 -15.59 19.79 -14.80
N ALA A 194 -16.16 19.12 -13.80
CA ALA A 194 -17.49 19.42 -13.27
C ALA A 194 -17.43 20.32 -12.02
N GLY A 195 -16.31 20.31 -11.29
CA GLY A 195 -16.07 21.17 -10.14
C GLY A 195 -14.73 20.86 -9.48
N SER A 196 -14.34 21.68 -8.49
CA SER A 196 -13.15 21.42 -7.67
C SER A 196 -13.27 22.03 -6.28
N VAL A 197 -12.57 21.45 -5.31
CA VAL A 197 -12.45 21.97 -3.94
C VAL A 197 -10.96 21.99 -3.56
N ARG A 198 -10.46 23.11 -3.04
CA ARG A 198 -9.15 23.19 -2.40
C ARG A 198 -9.29 23.00 -0.90
N THR A 199 -8.42 22.18 -0.32
CA THR A 199 -8.33 21.94 1.12
C THR A 199 -6.87 22.01 1.53
N THR A 200 -6.57 22.76 2.58
CA THR A 200 -5.23 22.82 3.18
C THR A 200 -5.23 21.93 4.41
N TYR A 201 -4.10 21.29 4.71
CA TYR A 201 -3.95 20.40 5.85
C TYR A 201 -3.07 21.07 6.90
N GLU A 202 -3.69 21.66 7.92
CA GLU A 202 -3.01 22.36 9.02
C GLU A 202 -3.40 21.69 10.34
N ASN A 203 -2.41 21.34 11.17
CA ASN A 203 -2.61 20.77 12.52
C ASN A 203 -3.64 19.63 12.55
N TYR A 204 -3.48 18.65 11.66
CA TYR A 204 -4.37 17.49 11.48
C TYR A 204 -5.82 17.79 11.05
N SER A 205 -6.17 19.08 10.88
CA SER A 205 -7.47 19.53 10.40
C SER A 205 -7.48 19.71 8.87
N VAL A 206 -8.50 19.13 8.22
CA VAL A 206 -8.78 19.41 6.80
C VAL A 206 -9.68 20.64 6.74
N THR A 207 -9.08 21.83 6.63
CA THR A 207 -9.85 23.06 6.47
C THR A 207 -10.13 23.30 4.97
N PRO A 208 -11.40 23.31 4.52
CA PRO A 208 -11.73 23.81 3.19
C PRO A 208 -11.31 25.27 3.12
N SER A 209 -10.49 25.66 2.15
CA SER A 209 -10.14 27.08 2.04
C SER A 209 -11.42 27.89 1.82
N ALA A 210 -11.60 29.00 2.54
CA ALA A 210 -12.86 29.76 2.53
C ALA A 210 -13.27 30.29 1.13
N SER A 211 -12.39 30.15 0.14
CA SER A 211 -12.62 30.28 -1.30
C SER A 211 -13.27 29.03 -1.95
N ALA A 212 -14.23 28.37 -1.29
CA ALA A 212 -14.94 27.21 -1.84
C ALA A 212 -15.72 27.51 -3.15
N ALA A 213 -15.88 28.80 -3.48
CA ALA A 213 -16.18 29.28 -4.82
C ALA A 213 -14.99 30.09 -5.35
N GLY A 214 -14.40 29.73 -6.49
CA GLY A 214 -13.33 30.55 -7.07
C GLY A 214 -12.69 30.07 -8.38
N PHE A 215 -12.26 28.81 -8.47
CA PHE A 215 -11.43 28.38 -9.61
C PHE A 215 -12.25 28.14 -10.89
N THR A 216 -11.87 28.83 -11.97
CA THR A 216 -12.40 28.53 -13.31
C THR A 216 -11.75 27.26 -13.88
N GLU A 217 -12.34 26.67 -14.92
CA GLU A 217 -11.72 25.54 -15.65
C GLU A 217 -10.29 25.87 -16.14
N ALA A 218 -10.03 27.15 -16.48
CA ALA A 218 -8.72 27.62 -16.90
C ALA A 218 -7.71 27.66 -15.74
N ASP A 219 -8.14 28.08 -14.55
CA ASP A 219 -7.29 28.09 -13.36
C ASP A 219 -6.94 26.67 -12.93
N ILE A 220 -7.92 25.77 -12.91
CA ILE A 220 -7.72 24.35 -12.60
C ILE A 220 -6.76 23.74 -13.62
N LYS A 221 -6.96 23.94 -14.92
CA LYS A 221 -6.03 23.47 -15.95
C LYS A 221 -4.63 24.06 -15.81
N LYS A 222 -4.49 25.30 -15.34
CA LYS A 222 -3.18 25.91 -15.06
C LYS A 222 -2.49 25.24 -13.86
N MET A 223 -3.21 24.99 -12.75
CA MET A 223 -2.70 24.29 -11.57
C MET A 223 -2.33 22.83 -11.90
N LEU A 224 -3.19 22.12 -12.62
CA LEU A 224 -2.95 20.77 -13.13
C LEU A 224 -1.88 20.70 -14.24
N SER A 225 -1.41 21.86 -14.71
CA SER A 225 -0.24 21.99 -15.58
C SER A 225 1.00 22.45 -14.81
N ALA A 226 1.01 22.45 -13.48
CA ALA A 226 2.24 22.65 -12.72
C ALA A 226 3.28 21.60 -13.11
N ASP A 227 4.57 21.95 -13.03
CA ASP A 227 5.62 20.96 -13.20
C ASP A 227 5.73 20.13 -11.90
N TRP A 228 5.82 18.82 -12.04
CA TRP A 228 5.89 17.90 -10.90
C TRP A 228 7.24 18.01 -10.18
N PHE A 229 7.29 17.61 -8.91
CA PHE A 229 8.55 17.27 -8.27
C PHE A 229 9.19 16.09 -9.00
N THR A 230 10.43 16.26 -9.46
CA THR A 230 11.23 15.11 -9.87
C THR A 230 11.68 14.37 -8.62
N LEU A 231 12.10 13.11 -8.77
CA LEU A 231 12.58 12.30 -7.65
C LEU A 231 13.78 12.91 -6.90
N ALA A 232 14.51 13.85 -7.53
CA ALA A 232 15.61 14.59 -6.94
C ALA A 232 15.20 15.92 -6.27
N ASP A 233 13.94 16.36 -6.42
CA ASP A 233 13.46 17.67 -5.96
C ASP A 233 12.58 17.61 -4.69
N ILE A 234 12.33 16.43 -4.11
CA ILE A 234 11.31 16.23 -3.07
C ILE A 234 11.57 17.15 -1.85
N PRO A 235 10.65 18.08 -1.51
CA PRO A 235 10.84 18.98 -0.38
C PRO A 235 10.71 18.27 0.98
N TYR A 236 11.66 18.51 1.88
CA TYR A 236 11.49 18.21 3.30
C TYR A 236 10.66 19.31 4.00
N ASP A 237 9.92 18.94 5.05
CA ASP A 237 9.14 19.83 5.94
C ASP A 237 8.33 20.91 5.20
N THR A 238 7.55 20.53 4.18
CA THR A 238 6.70 21.45 3.39
C THR A 238 5.22 21.24 3.65
N GLU A 239 4.49 22.34 3.89
CA GLU A 239 3.03 22.35 4.01
C GLU A 239 2.38 21.95 2.67
N PHE A 240 1.38 21.06 2.74
CA PHE A 240 0.73 20.51 1.56
C PHE A 240 -0.69 21.04 1.37
N ASP A 241 -0.94 21.58 0.17
CA ASP A 241 -2.27 21.89 -0.33
C ASP A 241 -2.83 20.73 -1.14
N TYR A 242 -4.14 20.57 -1.13
CA TYR A 242 -4.82 19.56 -1.95
C TYR A 242 -5.91 20.19 -2.80
N LEU A 243 -6.02 19.76 -4.06
CA LEU A 243 -7.12 20.08 -4.96
C LEU A 243 -7.85 18.81 -5.35
N SER A 244 -9.09 18.65 -4.87
CA SER A 244 -9.99 17.60 -5.36
C SER A 244 -10.72 18.10 -6.60
N VAL A 245 -10.67 17.37 -7.71
CA VAL A 245 -11.33 17.72 -8.99
C VAL A 245 -12.34 16.64 -9.35
N LEU A 246 -13.57 17.05 -9.64
CA LEU A 246 -14.66 16.20 -10.10
C LEU A 246 -14.78 16.28 -11.62
N PHE A 247 -15.02 15.14 -12.26
CA PHE A 247 -15.10 15.02 -13.72
C PHE A 247 -16.48 14.54 -14.20
N SER A 248 -16.89 15.02 -15.38
CA SER A 248 -18.21 14.75 -15.97
C SER A 248 -18.50 13.28 -16.32
N ASN A 249 -17.50 12.41 -16.25
CA ASN A 249 -17.60 10.97 -16.50
C ASN A 249 -17.73 10.13 -15.21
N GLY A 250 -17.86 10.75 -14.04
CA GLY A 250 -17.87 10.06 -12.75
C GLY A 250 -16.49 9.75 -12.17
N SER A 251 -15.40 10.34 -12.67
CA SER A 251 -14.09 10.25 -12.01
C SER A 251 -13.92 11.39 -10.99
N ALA A 252 -13.17 11.15 -9.91
CA ALA A 252 -12.64 12.20 -9.07
C ALA A 252 -11.15 11.96 -8.82
N ILE A 253 -10.36 13.03 -8.75
CA ILE A 253 -8.91 12.93 -8.53
C ILE A 253 -8.50 14.03 -7.57
N LYS A 254 -7.80 13.66 -6.50
CA LYS A 254 -7.21 14.58 -5.52
C LYS A 254 -5.73 14.76 -5.86
N PHE A 255 -5.32 15.99 -6.10
CA PHE A 255 -3.95 16.36 -6.41
C PHE A 255 -3.30 16.96 -5.14
N LYS A 256 -2.08 16.57 -4.84
CA LYS A 256 -1.27 17.07 -3.72
C LYS A 256 -0.23 18.04 -4.26
N PHE A 257 -0.12 19.22 -3.65
CA PHE A 257 0.80 20.29 -4.02
C PHE A 257 1.69 20.66 -2.85
N ALA A 258 2.98 20.86 -3.12
CA ALA A 258 3.90 21.55 -2.23
C ALA A 258 4.24 22.89 -2.91
N GLY A 259 3.74 24.00 -2.35
CA GLY A 259 3.79 25.31 -2.99
C GLY A 259 2.97 25.34 -4.30
N ASP A 260 3.63 25.63 -5.43
CA ASP A 260 3.01 25.72 -6.75
C ASP A 260 3.27 24.50 -7.66
N ARG A 261 3.97 23.47 -7.17
CA ARG A 261 4.32 22.24 -7.89
C ARG A 261 3.47 21.05 -7.46
N LEU A 262 3.28 20.10 -8.39
CA LEU A 262 2.58 18.84 -8.12
C LEU A 262 3.51 17.84 -7.44
N ASP A 263 3.09 17.35 -6.27
CA ASP A 263 3.80 16.36 -5.46
C ASP A 263 3.24 14.94 -5.66
N GLY A 264 1.91 14.81 -5.77
CA GLY A 264 1.27 13.51 -5.91
C GLY A 264 -0.17 13.57 -6.42
N ILE A 265 -0.68 12.39 -6.78
CA ILE A 265 -2.10 12.15 -7.04
C ILE A 265 -2.60 11.06 -6.09
N ILE A 266 -3.76 11.31 -5.49
CA ILE A 266 -4.52 10.39 -4.64
C ILE A 266 -5.90 10.23 -5.31
N GLY A 267 -6.30 8.99 -5.61
CA GLY A 267 -7.49 8.71 -6.43
C GLY A 267 -8.72 8.26 -5.64
N SER A 268 -9.89 8.54 -6.20
CA SER A 268 -11.19 7.97 -5.78
C SER A 268 -12.21 8.19 -6.90
N SER A 269 -12.84 7.16 -7.45
CA SER A 269 -13.95 7.41 -8.40
C SER A 269 -15.10 8.15 -7.72
N VAL A 270 -16.01 8.77 -8.49
CA VAL A 270 -17.24 9.35 -7.91
C VAL A 270 -18.13 8.24 -7.34
N GLY A 271 -18.05 7.01 -7.86
CA GLY A 271 -18.61 5.82 -7.20
C GLY A 271 -18.02 5.62 -5.82
N ASN A 272 -16.69 5.55 -5.69
CA ASN A 272 -16.02 5.42 -4.40
C ASN A 272 -16.26 6.63 -3.49
N VAL A 273 -16.49 7.84 -4.02
CA VAL A 273 -16.87 9.05 -3.26
C VAL A 273 -18.33 8.99 -2.82
N TRP A 274 -19.24 8.39 -3.59
CA TRP A 274 -20.61 8.14 -3.17
C TRP A 274 -20.73 6.94 -2.24
N ASP A 275 -19.89 5.91 -2.38
CA ASP A 275 -19.74 4.87 -1.37
C ASP A 275 -19.13 5.49 -0.10
N PHE A 276 -18.11 6.37 -0.20
CA PHE A 276 -17.65 7.20 0.91
C PHE A 276 -18.70 8.20 1.41
N ALA A 277 -19.71 8.56 0.61
CA ALA A 277 -20.75 9.53 0.98
C ALA A 277 -21.98 8.84 1.55
N GLU A 278 -22.33 7.61 1.15
CA GLU A 278 -23.29 6.76 1.84
C GLU A 278 -22.65 6.22 3.13
N PHE A 279 -21.33 5.95 3.12
CA PHE A 279 -20.54 5.74 4.33
C PHE A 279 -20.44 7.03 5.16
N ARG A 280 -20.35 8.25 4.59
CA ARG A 280 -20.45 9.55 5.33
C ARG A 280 -21.87 10.07 5.56
N LEU A 281 -22.91 9.40 5.09
CA LEU A 281 -24.32 9.73 5.37
C LEU A 281 -24.93 8.70 6.34
N SER A 282 -24.33 7.51 6.43
CA SER A 282 -24.41 6.64 7.61
C SER A 282 -23.44 7.09 8.72
N GLN A 283 -22.28 7.68 8.37
CA GLN A 283 -21.39 8.42 9.28
C GLN A 283 -21.61 9.94 9.26
N SER A 284 -22.76 10.47 8.81
CA SER A 284 -23.14 11.83 9.22
C SER A 284 -23.64 11.86 10.66
N ASP A 285 -23.90 10.67 11.21
CA ASP A 285 -23.95 10.38 12.65
C ASP A 285 -22.56 9.95 13.21
N GLY A 286 -21.47 10.11 12.44
CA GLY A 286 -20.16 9.50 12.70
C GLY A 286 -18.91 10.35 12.38
N GLN A 287 -19.06 11.60 11.95
CA GLN A 287 -17.98 12.61 12.02
C GLN A 287 -18.14 13.50 13.26
N ASN A 288 -18.15 12.87 14.43
CA ASN A 288 -17.03 12.99 15.35
C ASN A 288 -16.58 11.55 15.63
N ALA A 289 -15.27 11.27 15.57
CA ALA A 289 -14.74 10.27 16.48
C ALA A 289 -14.99 10.88 17.86
N PRO A 290 -15.90 10.33 18.70
CA PRO A 290 -16.50 11.12 19.75
C PRO A 290 -15.43 11.50 20.76
N SER A 291 -15.23 12.81 20.94
CA SER A 291 -14.46 13.29 22.08
C SER A 291 -15.10 12.73 23.35
N SER A 292 -14.37 12.69 24.48
CA SER A 292 -14.96 12.23 25.74
C SER A 292 -16.18 13.05 26.20
N ALA A 293 -16.41 14.23 25.58
CA ALA A 293 -17.59 15.07 25.73
C ALA A 293 -18.78 14.71 24.80
N ASP A 294 -18.54 14.02 23.67
CA ASP A 294 -19.58 13.62 22.70
C ASP A 294 -20.23 12.27 23.05
N ILE A 295 -19.56 11.41 23.83
CA ILE A 295 -20.17 10.18 24.34
C ILE A 295 -21.21 10.58 25.40
N GLY A 296 -22.47 10.73 24.99
CA GLY A 296 -23.62 11.16 25.80
C GLY A 296 -24.06 10.18 26.90
N GLY A 297 -23.12 9.73 27.73
CA GLY A 297 -23.30 8.77 28.83
C GLY A 297 -23.35 7.29 28.43
N THR A 298 -23.57 6.98 27.15
CA THR A 298 -23.79 5.61 26.65
C THR A 298 -23.06 5.37 25.33
N VAL A 299 -22.38 4.22 25.22
CA VAL A 299 -21.82 3.71 23.95
C VAL A 299 -22.93 3.07 23.11
N SER A 300 -23.07 3.52 21.86
CA SER A 300 -24.07 3.04 20.90
C SER A 300 -23.58 1.84 20.07
N ALA A 301 -24.51 1.10 19.47
CA ALA A 301 -24.19 0.06 18.49
C ALA A 301 -23.36 0.59 17.31
N ALA A 302 -23.72 1.76 16.77
CA ALA A 302 -23.00 2.38 15.65
C ALA A 302 -21.52 2.67 15.98
N LEU A 303 -21.21 3.08 17.21
CA LEU A 303 -19.83 3.24 17.66
C LEU A 303 -19.11 1.88 17.77
N VAL A 304 -19.77 0.84 18.28
CA VAL A 304 -19.21 -0.51 18.29
C VAL A 304 -18.94 -1.04 16.87
N ASP A 305 -19.83 -0.79 15.91
CA ASP A 305 -19.64 -1.21 14.52
C ASP A 305 -18.42 -0.54 13.84
N GLN A 306 -18.11 0.72 14.21
CA GLN A 306 -16.86 1.37 13.78
C GLN A 306 -15.61 0.67 14.34
N PHE A 307 -15.64 0.29 15.62
CA PHE A 307 -14.54 -0.46 16.26
C PHE A 307 -14.42 -1.89 15.71
N ILE A 308 -15.52 -2.57 15.40
CA ILE A 308 -15.53 -3.86 14.67
C ILE A 308 -14.86 -3.70 13.30
N THR A 309 -15.16 -2.61 12.59
CA THR A 309 -14.64 -2.37 11.24
C THR A 309 -13.13 -2.15 11.26
N GLY A 310 -12.64 -1.23 12.09
CA GLY A 310 -11.23 -0.82 12.09
C GLY A 310 -10.26 -1.72 12.86
N SER A 311 -10.71 -2.44 13.89
CA SER A 311 -9.83 -3.37 14.61
C SER A 311 -9.39 -4.55 13.72
N THR A 312 -8.10 -4.87 13.71
CA THR A 312 -7.57 -6.08 13.03
C THR A 312 -8.15 -7.36 13.64
N ASN A 313 -8.34 -7.35 14.96
CA ASN A 313 -8.67 -8.49 15.77
C ASN A 313 -9.76 -8.12 16.78
N LEU A 314 -10.72 -9.01 16.97
CA LEU A 314 -11.72 -8.91 18.03
C LEU A 314 -11.79 -10.26 18.74
N VAL A 315 -11.45 -10.26 20.01
CA VAL A 315 -11.35 -11.46 20.83
C VAL A 315 -12.03 -11.23 22.17
N ARG A 316 -12.82 -12.20 22.62
CA ARG A 316 -13.18 -12.31 24.03
C ARG A 316 -12.05 -13.07 24.73
N ALA A 317 -11.46 -12.45 25.73
CA ALA A 317 -10.32 -13.01 26.44
C ALA A 317 -10.41 -12.75 27.94
N LYS A 318 -9.70 -13.56 28.72
CA LYS A 318 -9.59 -13.44 30.17
C LYS A 318 -8.22 -12.88 30.53
N LEU A 319 -8.18 -11.88 31.42
CA LEU A 319 -6.91 -11.37 31.96
C LEU A 319 -6.24 -12.45 32.82
N ASP A 320 -4.96 -12.73 32.55
CA ASP A 320 -4.13 -13.68 33.28
C ASP A 320 -3.16 -12.97 34.24
N SER A 321 -2.44 -11.95 33.76
CA SER A 321 -1.47 -11.17 34.55
C SER A 321 -1.29 -9.77 33.98
N VAL A 322 -0.70 -8.89 34.80
CA VAL A 322 -0.30 -7.52 34.43
C VAL A 322 1.16 -7.34 34.80
N GLU A 323 1.96 -6.90 33.85
CA GLU A 323 3.37 -6.59 33.99
C GLU A 323 3.57 -5.12 33.63
N ALA A 324 4.19 -4.35 34.51
CA ALA A 324 4.35 -2.91 34.35
C ALA A 324 5.80 -2.53 34.62
N ASP A 325 6.41 -1.81 33.70
CA ASP A 325 7.75 -1.22 33.85
C ASP A 325 7.63 0.30 33.98
N GLU A 326 8.65 1.06 33.59
CA GLU A 326 8.63 2.53 33.63
C GLU A 326 7.85 3.12 32.46
N ASP A 327 7.93 2.47 31.29
CA ASP A 327 7.61 3.05 29.98
C ASP A 327 6.28 2.51 29.43
N ALA A 328 5.87 1.30 29.82
CA ALA A 328 4.65 0.66 29.38
C ALA A 328 3.98 -0.23 30.45
N VAL A 329 2.75 -0.66 30.16
CA VAL A 329 2.07 -1.75 30.85
C VAL A 329 1.60 -2.81 29.86
N SER A 330 2.07 -4.03 30.09
CA SER A 330 1.71 -5.25 29.38
C SER A 330 0.64 -6.03 30.14
N TYR A 331 -0.50 -6.25 29.49
CA TYR A 331 -1.58 -7.08 29.98
C TYR A 331 -1.58 -8.40 29.23
N TRP A 332 -1.43 -9.51 29.95
CA TRP A 332 -1.46 -10.85 29.35
C TRP A 332 -2.86 -11.43 29.43
N PHE A 333 -3.35 -11.94 28.29
CA PHE A 333 -4.68 -12.48 28.15
C PHE A 333 -4.65 -13.90 27.59
N THR A 334 -5.55 -14.77 28.09
CA THR A 334 -5.90 -16.04 27.42
C THR A 334 -7.17 -15.84 26.60
N ALA A 335 -7.12 -16.17 25.31
CA ALA A 335 -8.29 -16.14 24.42
C ALA A 335 -9.35 -17.15 24.88
N VAL A 336 -10.61 -16.69 24.98
CA VAL A 336 -11.79 -17.51 25.33
C VAL A 336 -12.64 -17.79 24.09
N GLU A 337 -12.79 -16.79 23.22
CA GLU A 337 -13.57 -16.88 21.98
C GLU A 337 -13.06 -15.83 20.97
N GLN A 338 -12.58 -16.28 19.80
CA GLN A 338 -12.23 -15.39 18.69
C GLN A 338 -13.50 -14.96 17.94
N LEU A 339 -13.63 -13.67 17.62
CA LEU A 339 -14.81 -13.09 16.97
C LEU A 339 -14.47 -12.50 15.58
N LYS A 340 -13.33 -11.81 15.45
CA LYS A 340 -12.74 -11.32 14.19
C LYS A 340 -11.22 -11.52 14.23
N GLY A 341 -10.60 -11.82 13.09
CA GLY A 341 -9.15 -12.04 13.00
C GLY A 341 -8.70 -13.34 13.68
N GLU A 342 -7.42 -13.42 14.05
CA GLU A 342 -6.79 -14.55 14.73
C GLU A 342 -5.80 -14.02 15.78
N THR A 343 -5.91 -14.50 17.02
CA THR A 343 -4.94 -14.22 18.09
C THR A 343 -4.35 -15.52 18.61
N ALA A 344 -3.11 -15.47 19.11
CA ALA A 344 -2.53 -16.60 19.83
C ALA A 344 -3.35 -16.94 21.09
N VAL A 345 -3.38 -18.21 21.50
CA VAL A 345 -4.14 -18.68 22.68
C VAL A 345 -3.81 -17.88 23.94
N LYS A 346 -2.55 -17.46 24.09
CA LYS A 346 -2.11 -16.41 25.01
C LYS A 346 -1.47 -15.29 24.21
N PHE A 347 -1.86 -14.05 24.50
CA PHE A 347 -1.36 -12.87 23.81
C PHE A 347 -1.16 -11.70 24.78
N ARG A 348 -0.33 -10.74 24.35
CA ARG A 348 0.03 -9.54 25.10
C ARG A 348 -0.67 -8.33 24.51
N VAL A 349 -1.32 -7.54 25.35
CA VAL A 349 -1.82 -6.20 25.00
C VAL A 349 -0.96 -5.16 25.70
N VAL A 350 -0.38 -4.20 24.97
CA VAL A 350 0.52 -3.17 25.51
C VAL A 350 -0.17 -1.80 25.54
N ARG A 351 0.16 -1.01 26.56
CA ARG A 351 -0.18 0.40 26.70
C ARG A 351 1.07 1.18 27.08
N ASP A 352 1.51 2.09 26.21
CA ASP A 352 2.63 2.98 26.49
C ASP A 352 2.22 4.07 27.49
N ARG A 353 3.18 4.57 28.26
CA ARG A 353 2.98 5.59 29.31
C ARG A 353 3.41 6.99 28.92
N GLU A 354 3.96 7.17 27.71
CA GLU A 354 4.67 8.37 27.23
C GLU A 354 3.99 9.73 27.48
N TRP A 355 2.67 9.78 27.74
CA TRP A 355 1.89 11.01 27.81
C TRP A 355 1.06 11.21 29.09
N SER A 356 1.28 10.40 30.16
CA SER A 356 0.58 10.59 31.44
C SER A 356 1.32 10.05 32.66
N ASP A 357 1.63 10.94 33.61
CA ASP A 357 2.10 10.60 34.96
C ASP A 357 1.04 9.85 35.79
N GLU A 358 -0.23 9.89 35.38
CA GLU A 358 -1.38 9.26 36.03
C GLU A 358 -1.83 7.98 35.30
N TYR A 359 -0.97 6.95 35.30
CA TYR A 359 -1.40 5.62 34.86
C TYR A 359 -2.50 5.07 35.79
N THR A 360 -3.73 5.00 35.28
CA THR A 360 -4.84 4.29 35.91
C THR A 360 -5.00 2.91 35.29
N GLN A 361 -4.97 1.86 36.10
CA GLN A 361 -5.09 0.48 35.63
C GLN A 361 -6.45 0.21 34.97
N GLU A 362 -6.47 0.07 33.64
CA GLU A 362 -7.69 -0.09 32.83
C GLU A 362 -8.35 -1.48 32.99
N PHE A 363 -7.54 -2.52 33.24
CA PHE A 363 -7.98 -3.91 33.34
C PHE A 363 -7.76 -4.50 34.74
N THR A 364 -8.75 -5.26 35.20
CA THR A 364 -8.75 -5.99 36.48
C THR A 364 -9.13 -7.45 36.23
N ASP A 365 -9.14 -8.31 37.25
CA ASP A 365 -9.52 -9.72 37.11
C ASP A 365 -10.91 -9.88 36.45
N GLY A 366 -10.95 -10.42 35.23
CA GLY A 366 -12.18 -10.55 34.46
C GLY A 366 -12.01 -11.09 33.05
N GLU A 367 -13.15 -11.26 32.38
CA GLU A 367 -13.25 -11.47 30.94
C GLU A 367 -13.63 -10.16 30.25
N TYR A 368 -13.14 -9.98 29.03
CA TYR A 368 -13.26 -8.76 28.24
C TYR A 368 -13.48 -9.12 26.77
N ALA A 369 -14.31 -8.38 26.05
CA ALA A 369 -14.21 -8.28 24.60
C ALA A 369 -13.25 -7.13 24.27
N LEU A 370 -12.21 -7.45 23.50
CA LEU A 370 -11.07 -6.58 23.18
C LEU A 370 -11.02 -6.32 21.69
N PHE A 371 -11.07 -5.05 21.30
CA PHE A 371 -10.88 -4.57 19.94
C PHE A 371 -9.40 -4.21 19.78
N LEU A 372 -8.69 -4.93 18.91
CA LEU A 372 -7.23 -4.97 18.89
C LEU A 372 -6.65 -4.58 17.53
N THR A 373 -5.58 -3.81 17.57
CA THR A 373 -4.64 -3.62 16.45
C THR A 373 -3.40 -4.46 16.73
N GLU A 374 -2.97 -5.26 15.76
CA GLU A 374 -1.71 -5.98 15.83
C GLU A 374 -0.55 -5.03 15.54
N TYR A 375 0.45 -5.03 16.42
CA TYR A 375 1.72 -4.35 16.23
C TYR A 375 2.82 -5.41 16.10
N ASP A 376 3.52 -5.37 14.97
CA ASP A 376 4.51 -6.37 14.60
C ASP A 376 5.73 -5.70 13.99
N SER A 377 6.91 -6.05 14.50
CA SER A 377 8.16 -5.35 14.20
C SER A 377 9.34 -6.33 14.22
N VAL A 378 10.41 -6.00 13.50
CA VAL A 378 11.66 -6.77 13.54
C VAL A 378 12.35 -6.71 14.92
N PHE A 379 12.03 -5.71 15.75
CA PHE A 379 12.63 -5.54 17.06
C PHE A 379 11.82 -6.21 18.20
N THR A 380 10.49 -6.24 18.11
CA THR A 380 9.61 -6.70 19.21
C THR A 380 8.83 -7.95 18.84
N ASP A 381 8.58 -8.83 19.81
CA ASP A 381 7.59 -9.90 19.63
C ASP A 381 6.18 -9.33 19.41
N PRO A 382 5.37 -9.95 18.52
CA PRO A 382 4.05 -9.42 18.17
C PRO A 382 3.23 -9.17 19.42
N TYR A 383 2.63 -7.99 19.48
CA TYR A 383 1.73 -7.61 20.54
C TYR A 383 0.55 -6.86 19.98
N TYR A 384 -0.50 -6.74 20.76
CA TYR A 384 -1.67 -5.99 20.37
C TYR A 384 -1.72 -4.67 21.13
N THR A 385 -2.19 -3.61 20.50
CA THR A 385 -2.72 -2.44 21.19
C THR A 385 -4.24 -2.50 21.12
N LEU A 386 -4.93 -1.79 22.01
CA LEU A 386 -6.36 -1.55 21.81
C LEU A 386 -6.53 -0.63 20.60
N TYR A 387 -7.42 -1.00 19.69
CA TYR A 387 -7.70 -0.22 18.49
C TYR A 387 -8.13 1.21 18.84
N ASP A 388 -7.39 2.20 18.35
CA ASP A 388 -7.71 3.63 18.43
C ASP A 388 -8.06 4.13 17.02
N PRO A 389 -9.29 4.62 16.79
CA PRO A 389 -9.74 5.07 15.47
C PRO A 389 -9.11 6.38 14.99
N SER A 390 -8.35 7.10 15.82
CA SER A 390 -7.83 8.43 15.51
C SER A 390 -6.36 8.43 15.05
N ALA A 391 -5.54 7.51 15.58
CA ALA A 391 -4.06 7.45 15.46
C ALA A 391 -3.29 8.75 15.81
N MET A 392 -3.97 9.86 16.13
CA MET A 392 -3.40 11.19 16.35
C MET A 392 -4.12 11.97 17.48
N GLU A 393 -5.36 11.64 17.88
CA GLU A 393 -6.08 12.30 18.97
C GLU A 393 -7.07 11.37 19.73
N ASP A 394 -6.67 10.95 20.94
CA ASP A 394 -7.57 10.89 22.11
C ASP A 394 -8.79 9.91 22.13
N ILE A 395 -8.78 8.76 21.44
CA ILE A 395 -9.79 7.68 21.68
C ILE A 395 -9.13 6.32 21.91
N SER A 396 -8.51 6.19 23.09
CA SER A 396 -7.77 5.01 23.52
C SER A 396 -8.67 3.79 23.81
N GLY A 397 -9.23 3.14 22.78
CA GLY A 397 -9.85 1.82 22.84
C GLY A 397 -11.22 1.72 23.53
N ILE A 398 -12.10 0.87 23.00
CA ILE A 398 -13.27 0.38 23.74
C ILE A 398 -12.88 -0.93 24.44
N VAL A 399 -12.88 -0.92 25.78
CA VAL A 399 -12.78 -2.15 26.59
C VAL A 399 -14.16 -2.53 27.09
N VAL A 400 -14.59 -3.78 26.84
CA VAL A 400 -15.93 -4.25 27.21
C VAL A 400 -15.84 -5.41 28.22
N PRO A 401 -15.98 -5.16 29.53
CA PRO A 401 -16.03 -6.22 30.53
C PRO A 401 -17.26 -7.13 30.35
N VAL A 402 -17.01 -8.44 30.27
CA VAL A 402 -18.04 -9.47 30.05
C VAL A 402 -18.31 -10.22 31.35
N LYS A 403 -19.58 -10.32 31.74
CA LYS A 403 -20.02 -11.12 32.90
C LYS A 403 -21.28 -11.90 32.57
N ASN A 404 -21.20 -13.23 32.55
CA ASN A 404 -22.31 -14.14 32.23
C ASN A 404 -22.98 -13.78 30.88
N GLU A 405 -22.19 -13.70 29.80
CA GLU A 405 -22.60 -13.23 28.46
C GLU A 405 -23.14 -11.78 28.38
N LYS A 406 -23.20 -11.02 29.49
CA LYS A 406 -23.65 -9.63 29.51
C LYS A 406 -22.50 -8.65 29.39
N ILE A 407 -22.77 -7.60 28.63
CA ILE A 407 -21.98 -6.40 28.44
C ILE A 407 -22.77 -5.30 29.16
N THR A 408 -22.20 -4.70 30.21
CA THR A 408 -22.91 -3.73 31.07
C THR A 408 -22.23 -2.37 31.17
N LYS A 409 -21.02 -2.27 30.64
CA LYS A 409 -20.24 -1.04 30.54
C LYS A 409 -19.19 -1.16 29.45
N ALA A 410 -18.74 -0.01 28.97
CA ALA A 410 -17.55 0.14 28.15
C ALA A 410 -16.58 1.09 28.87
N VAL A 411 -15.28 0.91 28.72
CA VAL A 411 -14.26 1.86 29.19
C VAL A 411 -13.60 2.49 27.97
N VAL A 412 -13.47 3.82 27.98
CA VAL A 412 -12.79 4.65 26.96
C VAL A 412 -12.02 5.74 27.72
N ARG A 413 -10.71 5.89 27.48
CA ARG A 413 -9.79 6.76 28.27
C ARG A 413 -9.94 6.60 29.79
N GLY A 414 -9.95 5.37 30.31
CA GLY A 414 -10.23 5.08 31.72
C GLY A 414 -11.64 5.44 32.23
N THR A 415 -12.45 6.15 31.44
CA THR A 415 -13.82 6.58 31.81
C THR A 415 -14.80 5.46 31.50
N THR A 416 -15.66 5.13 32.47
CA THR A 416 -16.67 4.08 32.34
C THR A 416 -17.99 4.68 31.83
N TYR A 417 -18.47 4.15 30.70
CA TYR A 417 -19.75 4.50 30.08
C TYR A 417 -20.74 3.33 30.18
N ALA A 418 -22.04 3.66 30.16
CA ALA A 418 -23.07 2.65 29.91
C ALA A 418 -22.97 2.14 28.47
N VAL A 419 -23.66 1.05 28.18
CA VAL A 419 -23.75 0.43 26.84
C VAL A 419 -25.21 0.33 26.46
N ALA A 420 -25.53 0.63 25.20
CA ALA A 420 -26.89 0.57 24.71
C ALA A 420 -27.47 -0.86 24.76
N ASP A 421 -28.79 -0.97 24.92
CA ASP A 421 -29.47 -2.26 25.09
C ASP A 421 -29.24 -3.21 23.91
N ASP A 422 -29.03 -2.66 22.72
CA ASP A 422 -28.76 -3.36 21.45
C ASP A 422 -27.38 -4.03 21.39
N ILE A 423 -26.40 -3.62 22.20
CA ILE A 423 -25.07 -4.26 22.36
C ILE A 423 -24.85 -4.90 23.74
N SER A 424 -25.85 -4.89 24.63
CA SER A 424 -25.75 -5.31 26.04
C SER A 424 -25.45 -6.80 26.30
N THR A 425 -25.24 -7.62 25.25
CA THR A 425 -24.87 -9.04 25.37
C THR A 425 -23.88 -9.48 24.29
N MET A 426 -23.07 -10.49 24.62
CA MET A 426 -22.19 -11.16 23.64
C MET A 426 -22.97 -11.75 22.45
N LYS A 427 -24.23 -12.15 22.63
CA LYS A 427 -25.09 -12.60 21.53
C LYS A 427 -25.33 -11.49 20.50
N GLN A 428 -25.54 -10.26 20.98
CA GLN A 428 -25.71 -9.09 20.11
C GLN A 428 -24.39 -8.69 19.46
N LEU A 429 -23.30 -8.60 20.23
CA LEU A 429 -21.98 -8.30 19.69
C LEU A 429 -21.59 -9.26 18.55
N ARG A 430 -21.80 -10.58 18.72
CA ARG A 430 -21.61 -11.58 17.64
C ARG A 430 -22.47 -11.30 16.39
N ALA A 431 -23.67 -10.77 16.54
CA ALA A 431 -24.55 -10.44 15.42
C ALA A 431 -24.04 -9.22 14.64
N HIS A 432 -23.57 -8.18 15.35
CA HIS A 432 -22.90 -7.02 14.77
C HIS A 432 -21.62 -7.41 14.03
N VAL A 433 -20.75 -8.21 14.67
CA VAL A 433 -19.53 -8.73 14.03
C VAL A 433 -19.86 -9.50 12.76
N LYS A 434 -20.87 -10.37 12.78
CA LYS A 434 -21.30 -11.12 11.59
C LYS A 434 -21.87 -10.23 10.48
N ALA A 435 -22.45 -9.08 10.81
CA ALA A 435 -22.97 -8.11 9.84
C ALA A 435 -21.85 -7.25 9.21
N GLY A 436 -20.80 -6.92 9.97
CA GLY A 436 -19.65 -6.13 9.50
C GLY A 436 -18.47 -6.94 8.93
N ALA A 437 -18.58 -8.27 8.85
CA ALA A 437 -17.47 -9.17 8.49
C ALA A 437 -17.10 -9.22 6.99
N GLU A 438 -17.33 -8.16 6.20
CA GLU A 438 -16.87 -8.06 4.81
C GLU A 438 -15.42 -7.54 4.69
N TYR A 439 -14.71 -7.34 5.80
CA TYR A 439 -13.29 -6.95 5.78
C TYR A 439 -12.40 -8.12 5.35
N ASP A 440 -11.58 -7.90 4.32
CA ASP A 440 -10.67 -8.92 3.79
C ASP A 440 -9.41 -9.05 4.67
N ASN A 441 -9.37 -10.11 5.49
CA ASN A 441 -8.21 -10.47 6.31
C ASN A 441 -6.97 -10.92 5.48
N SER A 442 -6.99 -10.83 4.15
CA SER A 442 -5.80 -11.10 3.32
C SER A 442 -4.68 -10.07 3.53
N GLN A 443 -4.98 -8.85 4.01
CA GLN A 443 -3.99 -7.86 4.44
C GLN A 443 -3.54 -8.06 5.89
N LYS A 444 -2.86 -9.19 6.15
CA LYS A 444 -1.91 -9.28 7.27
C LYS A 444 -0.73 -8.36 6.95
N MET A 445 -0.53 -7.28 7.71
CA MET A 445 0.64 -6.41 7.54
C MET A 445 1.93 -7.19 7.87
N GLY A 446 2.91 -7.19 6.98
CA GLY A 446 4.30 -7.60 7.24
C GLY A 446 4.60 -9.11 7.44
N GLU A 447 3.69 -9.89 8.04
CA GLU A 447 3.95 -11.23 8.63
C GLU A 447 4.91 -12.13 7.83
N SER A 448 4.65 -12.33 6.54
CA SER A 448 5.35 -13.35 5.75
C SER A 448 6.84 -13.07 5.51
N TYR A 449 7.27 -11.81 5.60
CA TYR A 449 8.67 -11.43 5.37
C TYR A 449 9.43 -11.18 6.68
N ILE A 450 8.82 -10.43 7.60
CA ILE A 450 9.50 -10.00 8.83
C ILE A 450 9.82 -11.19 9.75
N HIS A 451 8.98 -12.23 9.76
CA HIS A 451 9.22 -13.50 10.47
C HIS A 451 9.84 -14.60 9.61
N SER A 452 10.27 -14.29 8.37
CA SER A 452 10.82 -15.31 7.50
C SER A 452 12.02 -15.99 8.16
N THR A 453 12.06 -17.33 8.08
CA THR A 453 13.16 -18.18 8.57
C THR A 453 13.94 -18.81 7.42
N ASP A 454 13.57 -18.51 6.16
CA ASP A 454 14.26 -18.97 4.95
C ASP A 454 15.31 -17.93 4.55
N PRO A 455 16.63 -18.20 4.72
CA PRO A 455 17.65 -17.21 4.43
C PRO A 455 17.75 -16.87 2.93
N GLU A 456 17.27 -17.72 2.02
CA GLU A 456 17.19 -17.40 0.59
C GLU A 456 16.06 -16.43 0.29
N TYR A 457 14.92 -16.56 0.97
CA TYR A 457 13.83 -15.60 0.91
C TYR A 457 14.24 -14.26 1.50
N ILE A 458 14.86 -14.25 2.69
CA ILE A 458 15.40 -13.04 3.32
C ILE A 458 16.46 -12.40 2.41
N ALA A 459 17.46 -13.16 1.95
CA ALA A 459 18.51 -12.65 1.05
C ALA A 459 17.95 -12.11 -0.27
N LYS A 460 16.88 -12.68 -0.81
CA LYS A 460 16.29 -12.22 -2.06
C LYS A 460 15.75 -10.79 -1.93
N PHE A 461 14.96 -10.53 -0.89
CA PHE A 461 14.28 -9.24 -0.70
C PHE A 461 15.09 -8.24 0.14
N SER A 462 16.11 -8.70 0.89
CA SER A 462 16.99 -7.81 1.65
C SER A 462 17.86 -6.97 0.71
N PRO A 463 17.85 -5.65 0.83
CA PRO A 463 18.50 -4.73 -0.11
C PRO A 463 19.99 -4.53 0.15
N TYR A 464 20.36 -4.39 1.43
CA TYR A 464 21.73 -4.28 1.89
C TYR A 464 22.10 -5.68 2.41
N ILE A 465 23.09 -6.30 1.78
CA ILE A 465 23.69 -7.53 2.30
C ILE A 465 25.17 -7.25 2.37
N VAL A 466 25.67 -7.14 3.60
CA VAL A 466 27.02 -6.63 3.88
C VAL A 466 27.74 -7.57 4.83
N LYS A 467 29.01 -7.86 4.55
CA LYS A 467 29.94 -8.40 5.55
C LYS A 467 30.48 -7.24 6.33
N VAL A 468 30.30 -7.27 7.65
CA VAL A 468 30.70 -6.19 8.53
C VAL A 468 31.39 -6.70 9.77
N LYS A 469 32.20 -5.85 10.36
CA LYS A 469 32.74 -6.00 11.71
C LYS A 469 32.09 -4.96 12.62
N VAL A 470 31.57 -5.40 13.77
CA VAL A 470 31.00 -4.47 14.76
C VAL A 470 32.15 -3.75 15.47
N THR A 471 32.08 -2.42 15.52
CA THR A 471 33.14 -1.56 16.06
C THR A 471 32.58 -0.59 17.09
N GLY A 472 33.34 -0.37 18.17
CA GLY A 472 32.87 0.45 19.29
C GLY A 472 31.82 -0.22 20.17
N GLU A 473 31.38 0.51 21.20
CA GLU A 473 30.34 0.09 22.14
C GLU A 473 28.94 0.52 21.63
N PRO A 474 27.88 -0.28 21.89
CA PRO A 474 26.51 0.10 21.54
C PRO A 474 26.12 1.44 22.18
N GLN A 475 25.50 2.32 21.39
CA GLN A 475 24.94 3.59 21.85
C GLN A 475 23.42 3.48 22.01
N PRO A 476 22.81 4.05 23.06
CA PRO A 476 21.36 4.06 23.23
C PRO A 476 20.63 4.64 22.01
N PHE A 477 19.54 4.01 21.58
CA PHE A 477 18.71 4.50 20.48
C PHE A 477 17.48 5.24 21.01
N GLY A 478 17.60 6.55 21.21
CA GLY A 478 16.55 7.35 21.84
C GLY A 478 16.26 6.85 23.25
N GLU A 479 14.97 6.68 23.57
CA GLU A 479 14.51 6.17 24.87
C GLU A 479 14.28 4.64 24.88
N TRP A 480 14.47 3.97 23.74
CA TRP A 480 14.23 2.53 23.58
C TRP A 480 15.31 1.69 24.30
N LYS A 481 14.90 0.95 25.34
CA LYS A 481 15.79 0.12 26.18
C LYS A 481 16.14 -1.25 25.57
N ASP A 482 15.42 -1.70 24.54
CA ASP A 482 15.56 -3.03 23.91
C ASP A 482 16.59 -3.07 22.76
N ARG A 483 16.94 -1.92 22.18
CA ARG A 483 17.79 -1.79 20.99
C ARG A 483 18.84 -0.68 21.13
N SER A 484 19.92 -0.81 20.37
CA SER A 484 21.02 0.16 20.34
C SER A 484 21.49 0.45 18.92
N VAL A 485 22.13 1.61 18.74
CA VAL A 485 22.92 1.93 17.55
C VAL A 485 24.30 1.31 17.70
N PHE A 486 24.68 0.47 16.75
CA PHE A 486 26.01 -0.12 16.62
C PHE A 486 26.74 0.53 15.44
N THR A 487 28.03 0.87 15.63
CA THR A 487 28.89 1.27 14.52
C THR A 487 29.49 0.03 13.86
N VAL A 488 29.54 0.00 12.53
CA VAL A 488 30.03 -1.14 11.75
C VAL A 488 31.09 -0.73 10.74
N GLU A 489 32.19 -1.46 10.67
CA GLU A 489 33.15 -1.39 9.58
C GLU A 489 32.69 -2.35 8.48
N VAL A 490 32.34 -1.83 7.31
CA VAL A 490 31.90 -2.64 6.17
C VAL A 490 33.12 -3.20 5.46
N GLU A 491 33.28 -4.52 5.50
CA GLU A 491 34.38 -5.23 4.85
C GLU A 491 34.03 -5.57 3.40
N ASP A 492 32.76 -5.92 3.14
CA ASP A 492 32.29 -6.33 1.82
C ASP A 492 30.80 -6.01 1.63
N SER A 493 30.37 -5.75 0.39
CA SER A 493 28.98 -5.47 0.03
C SER A 493 28.52 -6.38 -1.10
N TYR A 494 27.63 -7.31 -0.78
CA TYR A 494 27.08 -8.30 -1.72
C TYR A 494 25.85 -7.78 -2.48
N LYS A 495 25.27 -6.66 -2.04
CA LYS A 495 24.25 -5.89 -2.77
C LYS A 495 24.54 -4.38 -2.67
N LEU A 496 23.58 -3.57 -2.18
CA LEU A 496 23.76 -2.15 -1.97
C LEU A 496 24.74 -1.91 -0.80
N ALA A 497 25.62 -0.93 -0.97
CA ALA A 497 26.51 -0.46 0.09
C ALA A 497 25.74 0.39 1.11
N LEU A 498 26.23 0.43 2.36
CA LEU A 498 25.70 1.35 3.36
C LEU A 498 26.27 2.77 3.12
N GLU A 499 25.42 3.77 3.32
CA GLU A 499 25.75 5.20 3.22
C GLU A 499 26.14 5.79 4.58
N SER A 500 25.59 5.24 5.67
CA SER A 500 26.07 5.43 7.04
C SER A 500 26.72 4.13 7.55
N ASN A 501 27.60 4.25 8.53
CA ASN A 501 28.22 3.12 9.22
C ASN A 501 27.48 2.74 10.51
N THR A 502 26.17 3.02 10.60
CA THR A 502 25.35 2.83 11.82
C THR A 502 24.14 1.94 11.57
N VAL A 503 23.98 0.92 12.41
CA VAL A 503 22.87 -0.04 12.36
C VAL A 503 22.15 -0.08 13.71
N VAL A 504 20.82 -0.12 13.72
CA VAL A 504 20.02 -0.32 14.92
C VAL A 504 19.71 -1.81 15.04
N LEU A 505 20.09 -2.42 16.16
CA LEU A 505 19.89 -3.85 16.42
C LEU A 505 19.37 -4.05 17.85
N ASN A 506 18.64 -5.14 18.07
CA ASN A 506 18.28 -5.57 19.43
C ASN A 506 19.53 -5.84 20.26
N ASN A 507 19.48 -5.44 21.53
CA ASN A 507 20.57 -5.63 22.48
C ASN A 507 20.90 -7.12 22.64
N GLY A 508 22.18 -7.47 22.52
CA GLY A 508 22.65 -8.87 22.56
C GLY A 508 22.62 -9.64 21.22
N THR A 509 22.12 -9.05 20.13
CA THR A 509 22.15 -9.69 18.79
C THR A 509 23.58 -9.83 18.25
N VAL A 510 24.46 -8.88 18.60
CA VAL A 510 25.85 -8.82 18.14
C VAL A 510 26.80 -8.45 19.26
N GLU A 511 28.08 -8.78 19.08
CA GLU A 511 29.18 -8.55 20.02
C GLU A 511 30.22 -7.61 19.40
N ALA A 512 30.80 -6.73 20.21
CA ALA A 512 31.86 -5.81 19.76
C ALA A 512 33.08 -6.60 19.23
N GLY A 513 33.57 -6.21 18.06
CA GLY A 513 34.65 -6.90 17.35
C GLY A 513 34.23 -8.15 16.56
N GLY A 514 32.98 -8.61 16.67
CA GLY A 514 32.47 -9.75 15.92
C GLY A 514 32.24 -9.44 14.43
N GLU A 515 32.45 -10.43 13.58
CA GLU A 515 32.20 -10.37 12.13
C GLU A 515 30.87 -11.06 11.77
N TYR A 516 30.05 -10.37 10.99
CA TYR A 516 28.68 -10.76 10.66
C TYR A 516 28.38 -10.53 9.18
N ILE A 517 27.47 -11.32 8.63
CA ILE A 517 26.75 -11.02 7.40
C ILE A 517 25.37 -10.50 7.82
N MET A 518 25.10 -9.23 7.51
CA MET A 518 23.85 -8.56 7.90
C MET A 518 22.98 -8.30 6.67
N MET A 519 21.70 -8.67 6.78
CA MET A 519 20.66 -8.47 5.77
C MET A 519 19.74 -7.32 6.19
N LEU A 520 20.15 -6.09 5.85
CA LEU A 520 19.57 -4.88 6.41
C LEU A 520 18.60 -4.21 5.44
N SER A 521 17.65 -3.45 5.98
CA SER A 521 16.83 -2.45 5.28
C SER A 521 17.10 -1.06 5.88
N ARG A 522 16.62 0.03 5.25
CA ARG A 522 16.74 1.36 5.89
C ARG A 522 15.84 1.42 7.14
N TYR A 523 16.15 2.32 8.05
CA TYR A 523 15.34 2.60 9.23
C TYR A 523 15.29 4.11 9.45
N LYS A 524 14.08 4.65 9.39
CA LYS A 524 13.83 6.08 9.51
C LYS A 524 12.84 6.32 10.63
N VAL A 525 13.28 7.07 11.65
CA VAL A 525 12.41 7.51 12.76
C VAL A 525 12.58 9.02 12.88
N GLY A 526 11.55 9.76 12.45
CA GLY A 526 11.61 11.21 12.32
C GLY A 526 12.78 11.66 11.45
N ARG A 527 13.77 12.31 12.05
CA ARG A 527 14.97 12.85 11.38
C ARG A 527 16.20 11.93 11.43
N PHE A 528 16.11 10.75 12.06
CA PHE A 528 17.21 9.80 12.14
C PHE A 528 17.13 8.77 11.01
N GLU A 529 18.16 8.68 10.19
CA GLU A 529 18.31 7.66 9.14
C GLU A 529 19.45 6.70 9.54
N ASN A 530 19.10 5.42 9.72
CA ASN A 530 20.00 4.31 10.04
C ASN A 530 19.61 3.08 9.20
N TYR A 531 20.16 1.91 9.51
CA TYR A 531 19.72 0.62 8.97
C TYR A 531 19.19 -0.29 10.08
N GLN A 532 18.26 -1.20 9.76
CA GLN A 532 17.71 -2.22 10.68
C GLN A 532 17.76 -3.62 10.04
N PRO A 533 17.57 -4.71 10.78
CA PRO A 533 17.33 -6.04 10.21
C PRO A 533 16.12 -6.04 9.26
N SER A 534 16.23 -6.66 8.09
CA SER A 534 15.08 -6.78 7.17
C SER A 534 14.01 -7.77 7.68
N SER A 535 14.43 -8.70 8.53
CA SER A 535 13.66 -9.75 9.18
C SER A 535 14.28 -10.03 10.56
N LYS A 536 13.52 -10.64 11.46
CA LYS A 536 14.03 -11.13 12.76
C LYS A 536 15.23 -12.09 12.62
N ASN A 537 15.34 -12.77 11.48
CA ASN A 537 16.42 -13.74 11.19
C ASN A 537 17.46 -13.20 10.18
N SER A 538 17.73 -11.90 10.18
CA SER A 538 18.61 -11.23 9.19
C SER A 538 20.10 -11.13 9.56
N ILE A 539 20.53 -11.58 10.74
CA ILE A 539 21.90 -11.39 11.25
C ILE A 539 22.59 -12.75 11.41
N PHE A 540 23.64 -12.99 10.62
CA PHE A 540 24.38 -14.25 10.57
C PHE A 540 25.84 -14.02 10.96
N ARG A 541 26.52 -15.03 11.52
CA ARG A 541 27.99 -14.98 11.66
C ARG A 541 28.63 -15.03 10.27
N ALA A 542 29.77 -14.36 10.10
CA ALA A 542 30.41 -14.24 8.78
C ALA A 542 30.90 -15.57 8.18
N ASP A 543 31.09 -16.60 9.00
CA ASP A 543 31.52 -17.95 8.63
C ASP A 543 30.36 -18.96 8.51
N ASP A 544 29.11 -18.50 8.63
CA ASP A 544 27.93 -19.36 8.57
C ASP A 544 27.80 -20.06 7.19
N PRO A 545 27.86 -21.41 7.14
CA PRO A 545 27.85 -22.14 5.87
C PRO A 545 26.50 -22.12 5.16
N GLU A 546 25.39 -21.91 5.86
CA GLU A 546 24.06 -21.79 5.26
C GLU A 546 23.97 -20.47 4.49
N ILE A 547 24.37 -19.35 5.13
CA ILE A 547 24.30 -18.05 4.48
C ILE A 547 25.27 -17.94 3.31
N LEU A 548 26.50 -18.45 3.45
CA LEU A 548 27.47 -18.51 2.35
C LEU A 548 26.95 -19.38 1.19
N GLY A 549 26.24 -20.48 1.50
CA GLY A 549 25.55 -21.30 0.50
C GLY A 549 24.47 -20.53 -0.26
N VAL A 550 23.64 -19.76 0.45
CA VAL A 550 22.60 -18.90 -0.14
C VAL A 550 23.18 -17.80 -1.00
N LEU A 551 24.18 -17.06 -0.51
CA LEU A 551 24.83 -15.99 -1.29
C LEU A 551 25.47 -16.54 -2.58
N LYS A 552 26.10 -17.73 -2.50
CA LYS A 552 26.65 -18.41 -3.68
C LYS A 552 25.55 -18.86 -4.66
N LYS A 553 24.44 -19.41 -4.16
CA LYS A 553 23.28 -19.82 -4.97
C LYS A 553 22.64 -18.64 -5.71
N LEU A 554 22.58 -17.47 -5.06
CA LEU A 554 22.10 -16.21 -5.64
C LEU A 554 23.14 -15.51 -6.54
N GLY A 555 24.36 -16.04 -6.65
CA GLY A 555 25.43 -15.48 -7.48
C GLY A 555 26.07 -14.20 -6.93
N LEU A 556 25.94 -13.96 -5.61
CA LEU A 556 26.47 -12.78 -4.92
C LEU A 556 27.92 -12.98 -4.44
N ILE A 557 28.35 -14.24 -4.24
CA ILE A 557 29.74 -14.64 -3.98
C ILE A 557 30.14 -15.83 -4.87
N SER A 558 31.45 -16.04 -5.04
CA SER A 558 32.03 -17.01 -6.00
C SER A 558 32.10 -18.45 -5.49
#